data_AF-A0A930XW89-F1
#
_entry.id   AF-A0A930XW89-F1
#
_cell.length_a   1.000
_cell.length_b   1.000
_cell.length_c   1.000
_cell.angle_alpha   90.00
_cell.angle_beta   90.00
_cell.angle_gamma   90.00
#
_symmetry.space_group_name_H-M   'P 1'
#
loop_
_entity.id
_entity.type
_entity.pdbx_description
1 polymer ?
#
loop_
_entity_poly.entity_id
_entity_poly.type
_entity_poly.pdbx_seq_one_letter_code
_entity_poly.pdbx_strand_id
1 'polypeptide(L)'
;MKKIVLLLLIGFSSFAQKAVYNKTNIEGKFKEYQTKSGNIIKLGDTITISLPRGENFTFITQGNVSVAAFMSNKKVIISKIRSVGTSKRGFKTYLLFGGYGFSGYIDYESALETGEIKDPFTSYK
;
A
#
# COMPACT_ATOMS: atom_id res chain seq x y z
N MET A 1 42.91 -3.40 37.96
CA MET A 1 41.49 -3.67 37.69
C MET A 1 41.12 -3.10 36.32
N LYS A 2 41.16 -3.90 35.26
CA LYS A 2 40.81 -3.44 33.90
C LYS A 2 39.32 -3.72 33.67
N LYS A 3 38.49 -2.67 33.71
CA LYS A 3 37.07 -2.76 33.35
C LYS A 3 36.97 -2.62 31.83
N ILE A 4 36.78 -3.75 31.14
CA ILE A 4 36.42 -3.75 29.72
C ILE A 4 34.91 -3.58 29.67
N VAL A 5 34.45 -2.40 29.26
CA VAL A 5 33.03 -2.14 28.98
C VAL A 5 32.79 -2.58 27.53
N LEU A 6 32.15 -3.74 27.37
CA LEU A 6 31.70 -4.25 26.07
C LEU A 6 30.38 -3.55 25.72
N LEU A 7 30.45 -2.55 24.84
CA LEU A 7 29.28 -1.83 24.33
C LEU A 7 28.58 -2.67 23.25
N LEU A 8 27.46 -3.30 23.59
CA LEU A 8 26.59 -3.98 22.62
C LEU A 8 25.93 -2.95 21.70
N LEU A 9 26.41 -2.86 20.46
CA LEU A 9 25.74 -2.17 19.36
C LEU A 9 24.46 -2.95 19.01
N ILE A 10 23.31 -2.45 19.46
CA ILE A 10 22.00 -2.90 19.01
C ILE A 10 21.88 -2.46 17.54
N GLY A 11 22.16 -3.39 16.62
CA GLY A 11 21.94 -3.17 15.20
C GLY A 11 20.46 -2.97 14.94
N PHE A 12 20.04 -1.73 14.68
CA PHE A 12 18.73 -1.44 14.12
C PHE A 12 18.68 -2.06 12.72
N SER A 13 18.01 -3.20 12.59
CA SER A 13 17.69 -3.78 11.29
C SER A 13 16.84 -2.76 10.52
N SER A 14 17.45 -2.16 9.50
CA SER A 14 16.78 -1.30 8.54
C SER A 14 15.83 -2.14 7.69
N PHE A 15 14.65 -2.44 8.22
CA PHE A 15 13.58 -3.03 7.43
C PHE A 15 13.21 -2.05 6.31
N ALA A 16 13.12 -2.61 5.09
CA ALA A 16 13.00 -1.90 3.84
C ALA A 16 12.01 -0.72 3.90
N GLN A 17 12.53 0.49 3.72
CA GLN A 17 11.73 1.72 3.86
C GLN A 17 10.73 1.88 2.71
N LYS A 18 11.04 1.31 1.54
CA LYS A 18 10.34 1.57 0.29
C LYS A 18 10.10 0.28 -0.50
N ALA A 19 8.84 -0.01 -0.80
CA ALA A 19 8.46 -0.95 -1.84
C ALA A 19 8.54 -0.26 -3.21
N VAL A 20 8.95 -0.97 -4.25
CA VAL A 20 9.04 -0.41 -5.61
C VAL A 20 8.29 -1.30 -6.57
N TYR A 21 7.44 -0.70 -7.40
CA TYR A 21 6.65 -1.40 -8.42
C TYR A 21 7.53 -2.37 -9.23
N ASN A 22 7.10 -3.64 -9.31
CA ASN A 22 7.78 -4.76 -9.98
C ASN A 22 9.25 -5.02 -9.58
N LYS A 23 9.75 -4.44 -8.48
CA LYS A 23 11.11 -4.70 -7.95
C LYS A 23 11.09 -5.25 -6.54
N THR A 24 9.99 -5.11 -5.80
CA THR A 24 9.84 -5.75 -4.48
C THR A 24 9.73 -7.26 -4.66
N ASN A 25 10.69 -8.01 -4.11
CA ASN A 25 10.80 -9.47 -4.24
C ASN A 25 10.71 -10.21 -2.89
N ILE A 26 10.19 -9.52 -1.87
CA ILE A 26 9.99 -10.06 -0.52
C ILE A 26 8.60 -9.70 -0.02
N GLU A 27 8.06 -10.55 0.85
CA GLU A 27 6.90 -10.20 1.67
C GLU A 27 7.35 -9.24 2.77
N GLY A 28 6.53 -8.25 3.09
CA GLY A 28 6.92 -7.32 4.14
C GLY A 28 6.01 -6.12 4.30
N LYS A 29 6.34 -5.32 5.31
CA LYS A 29 5.71 -4.02 5.59
C LYS A 29 6.67 -2.91 5.17
N PHE A 30 6.14 -1.86 4.55
CA PHE A 30 6.91 -0.73 4.04
C PHE A 30 6.32 0.58 4.53
N LYS A 31 7.13 1.65 4.53
CA LYS A 31 6.67 3.01 4.85
C LYS A 31 6.32 3.82 3.60
N GLU A 32 6.93 3.46 2.49
CA GLU A 32 6.75 4.12 1.20
C GLU A 32 6.53 3.08 0.10
N TYR A 33 5.82 3.49 -0.96
CA TYR A 33 5.66 2.74 -2.18
C TYR A 33 5.96 3.64 -3.39
N GLN A 34 6.90 3.23 -4.23
CA GLN A 34 7.20 3.89 -5.49
C GLN A 34 6.37 3.25 -6.61
N THR A 35 5.48 4.05 -7.21
CA THR A 35 4.50 3.63 -8.22
C THR A 35 5.17 3.35 -9.57
N LYS A 36 4.40 2.77 -10.51
CA LYS A 36 4.83 2.60 -11.91
C LYS A 36 5.26 3.92 -12.57
N SER A 37 4.61 5.03 -12.25
CA SER A 37 4.92 6.38 -12.74
C SER A 37 6.12 7.04 -12.02
N GLY A 38 6.68 6.40 -11.00
CA GLY A 38 7.79 6.93 -10.21
C GLY A 38 7.37 7.84 -9.04
N ASN A 39 6.07 8.07 -8.84
CA ASN A 39 5.56 8.82 -7.69
C ASN A 39 5.76 8.01 -6.39
N ILE A 40 5.81 8.71 -5.26
CA ILE A 40 6.00 8.08 -3.94
C ILE A 40 4.74 8.27 -3.10
N ILE A 41 4.14 7.16 -2.71
CA ILE A 41 3.04 7.07 -1.77
C ILE A 41 3.59 6.72 -0.39
N LYS A 42 3.11 7.39 0.65
CA LYS A 42 3.53 7.23 2.04
C LYS A 42 2.36 6.88 2.95
N LEU A 43 2.69 6.39 4.15
CA LEU A 43 1.71 6.27 5.22
C LEU A 43 1.15 7.65 5.58
N GLY A 44 -0.15 7.75 5.78
CA GLY A 44 -0.86 9.01 6.03
C GLY A 44 -1.37 9.70 4.76
N ASP A 45 -0.90 9.31 3.57
CA ASP A 45 -1.42 9.87 2.33
C ASP A 45 -2.90 9.51 2.13
N THR A 46 -3.62 10.40 1.46
CA THR A 46 -5.04 10.22 1.16
C THR A 46 -5.24 9.75 -0.27
N ILE A 47 -6.01 8.68 -0.44
CA ILE A 47 -6.47 8.20 -1.74
C ILE A 47 -7.96 8.46 -1.86
N THR A 48 -8.39 8.97 -3.02
CA THR A 48 -9.82 9.11 -3.33
C THR A 48 -10.27 7.89 -4.10
N ILE A 49 -11.21 7.13 -3.52
CA ILE A 49 -11.92 6.06 -4.20
C ILE A 49 -12.93 6.69 -5.14
N SER A 50 -12.97 6.22 -6.38
CA SER A 50 -13.86 6.66 -7.44
C SER A 50 -15.10 5.74 -7.48
N LEU A 51 -15.56 5.35 -8.67
CA LEU A 51 -16.65 4.40 -8.87
C LEU A 51 -16.09 3.01 -9.23
N PRO A 52 -16.76 1.91 -8.82
CA PRO A 52 -16.47 0.59 -9.37
C PRO A 52 -16.86 0.53 -10.86
N ARG A 53 -16.22 -0.36 -11.62
CA ARG A 53 -16.59 -0.60 -13.03
C ARG A 53 -17.82 -1.50 -13.20
N GLY A 54 -18.18 -2.25 -12.17
CA GLY A 54 -19.37 -3.10 -12.11
C GLY A 54 -20.14 -2.86 -10.80
N GLU A 55 -20.78 -3.91 -10.27
CA GLU A 55 -21.51 -3.83 -9.00
C GLU A 55 -20.58 -3.55 -7.80
N ASN A 56 -19.37 -4.12 -7.84
CA ASN A 56 -18.37 -4.06 -6.78
C ASN A 56 -17.00 -3.64 -7.33
N PHE A 57 -16.11 -3.21 -6.45
CA PHE A 57 -14.72 -2.91 -6.78
C PHE A 57 -13.94 -4.21 -7.04
N THR A 58 -13.13 -4.21 -8.09
CA THR A 58 -12.31 -5.35 -8.50
C THR A 58 -10.96 -5.33 -7.79
N PHE A 59 -10.38 -4.14 -7.60
CA PHE A 59 -9.02 -3.95 -7.07
C PHE A 59 -8.99 -3.34 -5.67
N ILE A 60 -10.17 -3.17 -5.08
CA ILE A 60 -10.35 -2.81 -3.67
C ILE A 60 -11.07 -3.97 -2.98
N THR A 61 -10.40 -4.57 -1.99
CA THR A 61 -10.88 -5.79 -1.32
C THR A 61 -10.84 -5.68 0.20
N GLN A 62 -11.68 -6.45 0.89
CA GLN A 62 -11.62 -6.71 2.32
C GLN A 62 -11.61 -8.21 2.53
N GLY A 63 -10.55 -8.75 3.14
CA GLY A 63 -10.47 -10.19 3.41
C GLY A 63 -10.59 -11.06 2.15
N ASN A 64 -10.01 -10.63 1.03
CA ASN A 64 -10.11 -11.26 -0.30
C ASN A 64 -11.50 -11.19 -0.96
N VAL A 65 -12.43 -10.39 -0.43
CA VAL A 65 -13.74 -10.14 -1.03
C VAL A 65 -13.76 -8.73 -1.63
N SER A 66 -14.34 -8.58 -2.82
CA SER A 66 -14.55 -7.29 -3.46
C SER A 66 -15.39 -6.36 -2.59
N VAL A 67 -14.95 -5.12 -2.49
CA VAL A 67 -15.66 -4.08 -1.73
C VAL A 67 -16.89 -3.62 -2.51
N ALA A 68 -18.00 -3.41 -1.82
CA ALA A 68 -19.22 -2.92 -2.46
C ALA A 68 -19.16 -1.42 -2.79
N ALA A 69 -20.01 -0.98 -3.72
CA ALA A 69 -20.08 0.38 -4.22
C ALA A 69 -20.28 1.47 -3.14
N PHE A 70 -20.68 1.13 -1.91
CA PHE A 70 -20.83 2.09 -0.80
C PHE A 70 -19.52 2.84 -0.43
N MET A 71 -18.36 2.33 -0.87
CA MET A 71 -17.07 3.00 -0.70
C MET A 71 -16.79 4.07 -1.76
N SER A 72 -17.67 4.24 -2.75
CA SER A 72 -17.50 5.20 -3.83
C SER A 72 -17.39 6.64 -3.31
N ASN A 73 -16.55 7.42 -3.99
CA ASN A 73 -16.28 8.84 -3.68
C ASN A 73 -15.71 9.12 -2.28
N LYS A 74 -15.34 8.07 -1.52
CA LYS A 74 -14.74 8.26 -0.19
C LYS A 74 -13.25 8.54 -0.30
N LYS A 75 -12.78 9.40 0.61
CA LYS A 75 -11.36 9.61 0.86
C LYS A 75 -10.91 8.67 1.97
N VAL A 76 -9.83 7.93 1.71
CA VAL A 76 -9.27 6.95 2.63
C VAL A 76 -7.81 7.26 2.91
N ILE A 77 -7.39 7.08 4.16
CA ILE A 77 -6.02 7.34 4.60
C ILE A 77 -5.25 6.03 4.58
N ILE A 78 -4.07 6.04 3.96
CA ILE A 78 -3.18 4.88 3.91
C ILE A 78 -2.59 4.66 5.30
N SER A 79 -2.94 3.52 5.89
CA SER A 79 -2.50 3.11 7.23
C SER A 79 -1.30 2.17 7.18
N LYS A 80 -1.18 1.34 6.14
CA LYS A 80 -0.07 0.38 5.97
C LYS A 80 0.22 0.16 4.49
N ILE A 81 1.45 -0.19 4.18
CA ILE A 81 1.86 -0.66 2.85
C ILE A 81 2.45 -2.06 3.03
N ARG A 82 1.99 -3.02 2.24
CA ARG A 82 2.43 -4.42 2.35
C ARG A 82 2.69 -5.04 0.99
N SER A 83 3.80 -5.75 0.86
CA SER A 83 4.02 -6.68 -0.24
C SER A 83 3.55 -8.06 0.19
N VAL A 84 2.75 -8.72 -0.64
CA VAL A 84 2.20 -10.06 -0.41
C VAL A 84 2.47 -10.90 -1.65
N GLY A 85 2.92 -12.14 -1.47
CA GLY A 85 3.18 -13.06 -2.57
C GLY A 85 4.16 -14.15 -2.21
N THR A 86 4.62 -14.88 -3.22
CA THR A 86 5.62 -15.93 -3.08
C THR A 86 6.63 -15.88 -4.22
N SER A 87 7.81 -16.45 -4.03
CA SER A 87 8.84 -16.53 -5.07
C SER A 87 8.35 -17.19 -6.37
N LYS A 88 7.38 -18.12 -6.28
CA LYS A 88 6.80 -18.81 -7.44
C LYS A 88 5.74 -17.98 -8.19
N ARG A 89 4.97 -17.15 -7.49
CA ARG A 89 3.85 -16.38 -8.07
C ARG A 89 4.15 -14.90 -8.28
N GLY A 90 5.30 -14.43 -7.78
CA GLY A 90 5.62 -13.02 -7.70
C GLY A 90 5.03 -12.37 -6.45
N PHE A 91 5.43 -11.11 -6.23
CA PHE A 91 5.01 -10.28 -5.12
C PHE A 91 4.25 -9.07 -5.63
N LYS A 92 3.14 -8.73 -4.97
CA LYS A 92 2.33 -7.54 -5.28
C LYS A 92 2.25 -6.65 -4.05
N THR A 93 2.36 -5.34 -4.26
CA THR A 93 2.26 -4.35 -3.18
C THR A 93 0.83 -3.81 -3.08
N TYR A 94 0.29 -3.84 -1.88
CA TYR A 94 -1.04 -3.36 -1.53
C TYR A 94 -0.94 -2.17 -0.57
N LEU A 95 -1.82 -1.19 -0.78
CA LEU A 95 -2.06 -0.10 0.16
C LEU A 95 -3.24 -0.47 1.03
N LEU A 96 -3.04 -0.48 2.35
CA LEU A 96 -4.10 -0.75 3.30
C LEU A 96 -4.61 0.55 3.87
N PHE A 97 -5.91 0.71 3.90
CA PHE A 97 -6.58 1.83 4.54
C PHE A 97 -7.52 1.34 5.63
N GLY A 98 -7.80 2.23 6.58
CA GLY A 98 -8.77 2.00 7.64
C GLY A 98 -9.68 3.22 7.80
N GLY A 99 -10.79 3.05 8.52
CA GLY A 99 -11.78 4.09 8.79
C GLY A 99 -13.17 3.66 8.33
N TYR A 100 -14.20 4.42 8.73
CA TYR A 100 -15.60 4.09 8.41
C TYR A 100 -16.04 2.69 8.90
N GLY A 101 -15.46 2.19 10.01
CA GLY A 101 -15.70 0.83 10.50
C GLY A 101 -15.16 -0.28 9.59
N PHE A 102 -14.31 0.07 8.63
CA PHE A 102 -13.86 -0.78 7.54
C PHE A 102 -12.34 -0.71 7.40
N SER A 103 -11.73 -1.81 6.94
CA SER A 103 -10.31 -1.82 6.55
C SER A 103 -10.15 -2.65 5.28
N GLY A 104 -9.54 -2.05 4.26
CA GLY A 104 -9.42 -2.65 2.95
C GLY A 104 -8.02 -2.58 2.38
N TYR A 105 -7.83 -3.32 1.31
CA TYR A 105 -6.61 -3.44 0.53
C TYR A 105 -6.88 -2.87 -0.86
N ILE A 106 -6.01 -1.97 -1.31
CA ILE A 106 -6.01 -1.42 -2.66
C ILE A 106 -4.82 -2.01 -3.39
N ASP A 107 -5.08 -2.71 -4.48
CA ASP A 107 -4.07 -2.98 -5.50
C ASP A 107 -3.89 -1.70 -6.34
N TYR A 108 -3.00 -0.82 -5.90
CA TYR A 108 -2.93 0.57 -6.35
C TYR A 108 -2.84 0.73 -7.86
N GLU A 109 -1.92 0.00 -8.50
CA GLU A 109 -1.64 0.17 -9.93
C GLU A 109 -2.84 -0.25 -10.77
N SER A 110 -3.44 -1.40 -10.46
CA SER A 110 -4.62 -1.90 -11.16
C SER A 110 -5.85 -1.02 -10.89
N ALA A 111 -6.03 -0.57 -9.65
CA ALA A 111 -7.13 0.32 -9.27
C ALA A 111 -7.01 1.68 -9.97
N LEU A 112 -5.79 2.20 -10.14
CA LEU A 112 -5.54 3.45 -10.85
C LEU A 112 -5.80 3.29 -12.34
N GLU A 113 -5.27 2.23 -12.95
CA GLU A 113 -5.43 1.93 -14.38
C GLU A 113 -6.91 1.73 -14.77
N THR A 114 -7.70 1.14 -13.87
CA THR A 114 -9.14 0.93 -14.09
C THR A 114 -10.01 2.10 -13.66
N GLY A 115 -9.44 3.14 -13.06
CA GLY A 115 -10.18 4.31 -12.59
C GLY A 115 -11.00 4.09 -11.31
N GLU A 116 -10.79 2.98 -10.59
CA GLU A 116 -11.41 2.72 -9.29
C GLU A 116 -10.88 3.65 -8.20
N ILE A 117 -9.68 4.20 -8.38
CA ILE A 117 -9.12 5.30 -7.58
C ILE A 117 -8.69 6.46 -8.48
N LYS A 118 -8.68 7.67 -7.93
CA LYS A 118 -8.11 8.84 -8.61
C LYS A 118 -6.61 8.91 -8.36
N ASP A 119 -5.85 9.36 -9.36
CA ASP A 119 -4.44 9.69 -9.19
C ASP A 119 -4.29 10.81 -8.15
N PRO A 120 -3.65 10.57 -6.99
CA PRO A 120 -3.45 11.62 -6.00
C PRO A 120 -2.38 12.64 -6.41
N PHE A 121 -1.58 12.37 -7.45
CA PHE A 121 -0.49 13.23 -7.90
C PHE A 121 -0.87 14.13 -9.09
N THR A 122 -1.98 13.83 -9.77
CA THR A 122 -2.47 14.64 -10.87
C THR A 122 -3.53 15.62 -10.36
N SER A 123 -3.21 16.91 -10.34
CA SER A 123 -4.22 17.96 -10.12
C SER A 123 -4.97 18.19 -11.43
N TYR A 124 -6.27 17.88 -11.46
CA TYR A 124 -7.14 18.35 -12.53
C TYR A 124 -7.26 19.87 -12.40
N LYS A 125 -6.66 20.60 -13.35
CA LYS A 125 -6.89 22.04 -13.54
C LYS A 125 -8.28 22.27 -14.13
#